data_AF-A0A969PPR7-F1
#
_entry.id   AF-A0A969PPR7-F1
#
_cell.length_a   1.000
_cell.length_b   1.000
_cell.length_c   1.000
_cell.angle_alpha   90.00
_cell.angle_beta   90.00
_cell.angle_gamma   90.00
#
_symmetry.space_group_name_H-M   'P 1'
#
loop_
_entity.id
_entity.type
_entity.pdbx_description
1 polymer ?
#
loop_
_entity_poly.entity_id
_entity_poly.type
_entity_poly.pdbx_seq_one_letter_code
_entity_poly.pdbx_strand_id
1 'polypeptide(L)'
;MGFFSSDKDKDSKMPKQNDRYILAMEEFQKAKFSDDEKAREYLQLAFREAEHNIFDMHFWYNHAIDYYCRQLDDPEAEAKCLQLCKENMAMAPDIIAAYKNEYHKESLLDFIPPSIPAFLTAAEIYEANGEYSQAAEVSEKAADLHLRDGTPGGFKARKERLEKKLYRS
;
A
#
# COMPACT_ATOMS: atom_id res chain seq x y z
N MET A 1 -28.31 25.61 -27.70
CA MET A 1 -26.87 25.34 -27.61
C MET A 1 -26.56 25.06 -26.15
N GLY A 2 -26.40 23.79 -25.81
CA GLY A 2 -26.16 23.35 -24.44
C GLY A 2 -24.67 23.20 -24.13
N PHE A 3 -24.37 23.42 -22.85
CA PHE A 3 -23.28 22.86 -22.04
C PHE A 3 -21.84 22.98 -22.54
N PHE A 4 -21.04 23.77 -21.81
CA PHE A 4 -19.80 23.32 -21.18
C PHE A 4 -19.47 24.34 -20.08
N SER A 5 -20.01 24.11 -18.87
CA SER A 5 -19.38 24.66 -17.67
C SER A 5 -18.29 23.67 -17.30
N SER A 6 -17.02 24.07 -17.41
CA SER A 6 -15.92 23.22 -17.00
C SER A 6 -15.96 23.12 -15.47
N ASP A 7 -16.35 21.96 -14.95
CA ASP A 7 -16.16 21.60 -13.55
C ASP A 7 -14.65 21.46 -13.28
N LYS A 8 -13.99 22.61 -13.14
CA LYS A 8 -12.68 22.77 -12.53
C LYS A 8 -12.88 22.94 -11.01
N ASP A 9 -13.45 21.94 -10.35
CA ASP A 9 -13.54 21.92 -8.89
C ASP A 9 -13.70 20.47 -8.40
N LYS A 10 -12.67 19.67 -8.65
CA LYS A 10 -12.33 18.54 -7.77
C LYS A 10 -10.87 18.69 -7.41
N ASP A 11 -10.58 19.73 -6.64
CA ASP A 11 -9.38 19.80 -5.80
C ASP A 11 -9.42 18.60 -4.84
N SER A 12 -8.98 17.45 -5.33
CA SER A 12 -8.54 16.33 -4.50
C SER A 12 -7.29 16.83 -3.77
N LYS A 13 -7.47 17.58 -2.69
CA LYS A 13 -6.36 18.08 -1.87
C LYS A 13 -5.67 16.87 -1.28
N MET A 14 -4.59 16.44 -1.93
CA MET A 14 -3.66 15.50 -1.32
C MET A 14 -3.19 16.07 0.01
N PRO A 15 -2.94 15.23 1.03
CA PRO A 15 -2.44 15.72 2.30
C PRO A 15 -1.12 16.46 2.07
N LYS A 16 -0.85 17.49 2.86
CA LYS A 16 0.42 18.24 2.72
C LYS A 16 1.60 17.30 2.94
N GLN A 17 2.54 17.32 2.01
CA GLN A 17 3.74 16.48 2.02
C GLN A 17 4.98 17.31 2.39
N ASN A 18 6.04 16.64 2.85
CA ASN A 18 7.35 17.25 3.06
C ASN A 18 8.05 17.50 1.72
N ASP A 19 8.48 18.73 1.43
CA ASP A 19 9.16 19.10 0.19
C ASP A 19 10.42 18.24 -0.07
N ARG A 20 11.16 17.89 0.99
CA ARG A 20 12.35 17.03 0.88
C ARG A 20 11.99 15.59 0.55
N TYR A 21 10.87 15.09 1.08
CA TYR A 21 10.33 13.80 0.70
C TYR A 21 9.96 13.77 -0.78
N ILE A 22 9.26 14.81 -1.27
CA ILE A 22 8.89 14.92 -2.69
C ILE A 22 10.13 14.86 -3.58
N LEU A 23 11.15 15.67 -3.28
CA LEU A 23 12.40 15.70 -4.06
C LEU A 23 13.11 14.35 -4.07
N ALA A 24 13.21 13.68 -2.91
CA ALA A 24 13.80 12.35 -2.84
C ALA A 24 13.01 11.31 -3.66
N MET A 25 11.67 11.38 -3.61
CA MET A 25 10.81 10.51 -4.40
C MET A 25 10.92 10.77 -5.90
N GLU A 26 11.05 12.02 -6.34
CA GLU A 26 11.27 12.33 -7.76
C GLU A 26 12.57 11.71 -8.28
N GLU A 27 13.66 11.80 -7.52
CA GLU A 27 14.92 11.18 -7.89
C GLU A 27 14.84 9.65 -7.87
N PHE A 28 14.14 9.06 -6.89
CA PHE A 28 13.84 7.64 -6.89
C PHE A 28 13.08 7.21 -8.16
N GLN A 29 12.05 7.96 -8.59
CA GLN A 29 11.28 7.62 -9.78
C GLN A 29 12.13 7.64 -11.07
N LYS A 30 13.14 8.52 -11.15
CA LYS A 30 14.08 8.56 -12.28
C LYS A 30 15.04 7.36 -12.25
N ALA A 31 15.51 6.96 -11.07
CA ALA A 31 16.51 5.92 -10.90
C ALA A 31 15.93 4.49 -10.95
N LYS A 32 14.69 4.26 -10.50
CA LYS A 32 14.13 2.91 -10.21
C LYS A 32 14.13 1.87 -11.34
N PHE A 33 14.39 2.27 -12.59
CA PHE A 33 14.49 1.34 -13.73
C PHE A 33 15.85 1.39 -14.45
N SER A 34 16.77 2.24 -14.00
CA SER A 34 18.04 2.50 -14.68
C SER A 34 19.27 2.37 -13.77
N ASP A 35 19.11 2.56 -12.46
CA ASP A 35 20.20 2.57 -11.49
C ASP A 35 19.67 2.10 -10.11
N ASP A 36 19.81 0.79 -9.84
CA ASP A 36 19.29 0.13 -8.64
C ASP A 36 19.96 0.64 -7.35
N GLU A 37 21.26 0.95 -7.39
CA GLU A 37 21.98 1.52 -6.25
C GLU A 37 21.42 2.89 -5.89
N LYS A 38 21.33 3.82 -6.86
CA LYS A 38 20.72 5.13 -6.63
C LYS A 38 19.26 5.04 -6.24
N ALA A 39 18.50 4.12 -6.82
CA ALA A 39 17.10 3.93 -6.46
C ALA A 39 16.98 3.57 -4.97
N ARG A 40 17.80 2.65 -4.46
CA ARG A 40 17.82 2.32 -3.03
C ARG A 40 18.25 3.49 -2.16
N GLU A 41 19.27 4.26 -2.57
CA GLU A 41 19.71 5.45 -1.84
C GLU A 41 18.61 6.50 -1.70
N TYR A 42 17.93 6.84 -2.81
CA TYR A 42 16.84 7.82 -2.80
C TYR A 42 15.61 7.30 -2.05
N LEU A 43 15.32 6.00 -2.13
CA LEU A 43 14.26 5.39 -1.34
C LEU A 43 14.57 5.50 0.16
N GLN A 44 15.82 5.26 0.58
CA GLN A 44 16.23 5.44 1.98
C GLN A 44 16.19 6.91 2.41
N LEU A 45 16.57 7.85 1.54
CA LEU A 45 16.44 9.27 1.83
C LEU A 45 14.97 9.66 2.02
N ALA A 46 14.08 9.23 1.12
CA ALA A 46 12.64 9.49 1.21
C ALA A 46 12.05 8.92 2.50
N PHE A 47 12.47 7.73 2.93
CA PHE A 47 12.04 7.15 4.21
C PHE A 47 12.31 8.08 5.40
N ARG A 48 13.53 8.62 5.48
CA ARG A 48 13.93 9.55 6.57
C ARG A 48 13.10 10.83 6.55
N GLU A 49 12.84 11.38 5.36
CA GLU A 49 12.06 12.61 5.23
C GLU A 49 10.56 12.39 5.50
N ALA A 50 10.09 11.15 5.40
CA ALA A 50 8.71 10.75 5.69
C ALA A 50 8.44 10.44 7.19
N GLU A 51 9.48 10.31 8.03
CA GLU A 51 9.38 9.79 9.42
C GLU A 51 8.33 10.51 10.28
N HIS A 52 8.10 11.80 10.04
CA HIS A 52 7.18 12.63 10.83
C HIS A 52 5.86 12.95 10.13
N ASN A 53 5.57 12.31 9.00
CA ASN A 53 4.32 12.50 8.26
C ASN A 53 3.74 11.14 7.85
N ILE A 54 2.61 10.76 8.46
CA ILE A 54 1.97 9.47 8.21
C ILE A 54 1.53 9.29 6.75
N PHE A 55 1.19 10.36 6.05
CA PHE A 55 0.82 10.30 4.63
C PHE A 55 2.04 10.05 3.74
N ASP A 56 3.13 10.78 3.98
CA ASP A 56 4.40 10.55 3.27
C ASP A 56 4.92 9.15 3.55
N MET A 57 4.84 8.69 4.79
CA MET A 57 5.23 7.33 5.16
C MET A 57 4.36 6.28 4.48
N HIS A 58 3.04 6.49 4.43
CA HIS A 58 2.14 5.61 3.68
C HIS A 58 2.50 5.53 2.19
N PHE A 59 2.73 6.67 1.54
CA PHE A 59 3.13 6.71 0.14
C PHE A 59 4.50 6.07 -0.10
N TRP A 60 5.44 6.29 0.82
CA TRP A 60 6.75 5.67 0.78
C TRP A 60 6.65 4.14 0.76
N TYR A 61 5.89 3.55 1.71
CA TYR A 61 5.70 2.10 1.75
C TYR A 61 5.08 1.57 0.46
N ASN A 62 4.07 2.25 -0.08
CA ASN A 62 3.45 1.83 -1.34
C ASN A 62 4.48 1.77 -2.47
N HIS A 63 5.36 2.77 -2.57
CA HIS A 63 6.44 2.78 -3.57
C HIS A 63 7.55 1.77 -3.30
N ALA A 64 7.94 1.58 -2.04
CA ALA A 64 8.97 0.63 -1.65
C ALA A 64 8.52 -0.82 -1.91
N ILE A 65 7.29 -1.16 -1.53
CA ILE A 65 6.69 -2.48 -1.79
C ILE A 65 6.61 -2.72 -3.31
N ASP A 66 6.08 -1.76 -4.07
CA ASP A 66 6.01 -1.82 -5.53
C ASP A 66 7.40 -1.98 -6.19
N TYR A 67 8.45 -1.41 -5.60
CA TYR A 67 9.83 -1.56 -6.08
C TYR A 67 10.37 -2.98 -5.89
N TYR A 68 10.31 -3.50 -4.67
CA TYR A 68 10.88 -4.81 -4.33
C TYR A 68 10.06 -5.96 -4.92
N CYS A 69 8.74 -5.81 -5.01
CA CYS A 69 7.89 -6.86 -5.56
C CYS A 69 7.96 -7.02 -7.08
N ARG A 70 8.71 -6.17 -7.80
CA ARG A 70 9.08 -6.42 -9.20
C ARG A 70 10.29 -7.35 -9.36
N GLN A 71 10.93 -7.72 -8.26
CA GLN A 71 12.20 -8.43 -8.22
C GLN A 71 12.08 -9.71 -7.38
N LEU A 72 10.89 -10.33 -7.34
CA LEU A 72 10.61 -11.51 -6.49
C LEU A 72 11.36 -12.78 -6.93
N ASP A 73 12.06 -12.75 -8.06
CA ASP A 73 13.00 -13.79 -8.45
C ASP A 73 14.30 -13.77 -7.59
N ASP A 74 14.57 -12.64 -6.93
CA ASP A 74 15.61 -12.51 -5.91
C ASP A 74 15.03 -12.76 -4.50
N PRO A 75 15.49 -13.82 -3.79
CA PRO A 75 15.05 -14.10 -2.43
C PRO A 75 15.29 -12.96 -1.43
N GLU A 76 16.33 -12.14 -1.63
CA GLU A 76 16.58 -10.98 -0.77
C GLU A 76 15.52 -9.90 -0.98
N ALA A 77 15.18 -9.62 -2.24
CA ALA A 77 14.10 -8.69 -2.59
C ALA A 77 12.73 -9.20 -2.13
N GLU A 78 12.43 -10.50 -2.23
CA GLU A 78 11.20 -11.09 -1.68
C GLU A 78 11.13 -10.91 -0.16
N ALA A 79 12.19 -11.28 0.56
CA ALA A 79 12.26 -11.12 2.02
C ALA A 79 12.08 -9.65 2.42
N LYS A 80 12.69 -8.73 1.66
CA LYS A 80 12.54 -7.30 1.87
C LYS A 80 11.11 -6.80 1.57
N CYS A 81 10.49 -7.25 0.47
CA CYS A 81 9.11 -6.88 0.14
C CYS A 81 8.16 -7.35 1.25
N LEU A 82 8.34 -8.57 1.74
CA LEU A 82 7.51 -9.12 2.82
C LEU A 82 7.73 -8.39 4.15
N GLN A 83 8.97 -8.01 4.48
CA GLN A 83 9.26 -7.18 5.65
C GLN A 83 8.51 -5.84 5.56
N LEU A 84 8.63 -5.12 4.44
CA LEU A 84 7.98 -3.84 4.22
C LEU A 84 6.45 -3.96 4.29
N CYS A 85 5.89 -5.06 3.76
CA CYS A 85 4.46 -5.33 3.88
C CYS A 85 4.05 -5.46 5.35
N LYS A 86 4.81 -6.21 6.17
CA LYS A 86 4.52 -6.39 7.60
C LYS A 86 4.55 -5.07 8.35
N GLU A 87 5.57 -4.24 8.10
CA GLU A 87 5.72 -2.91 8.71
C GLU A 87 4.54 -1.99 8.32
N ASN A 88 4.18 -1.95 7.03
CA ASN A 88 3.07 -1.13 6.57
C ASN A 88 1.71 -1.60 7.08
N MET A 89 1.47 -2.92 7.15
CA MET A 89 0.26 -3.49 7.73
C MET A 89 0.11 -3.14 9.22
N ALA A 90 1.21 -3.11 9.97
CA ALA A 90 1.19 -2.68 11.37
C ALA A 90 0.75 -1.21 11.53
N MET A 91 1.09 -0.36 10.56
CA MET A 91 0.70 1.05 10.53
C MET A 91 -0.72 1.29 9.97
N ALA A 92 -1.36 0.28 9.38
CA ALA A 92 -2.62 0.43 8.66
C ALA A 92 -3.74 1.08 9.50
N PRO A 93 -3.95 0.73 10.79
CA PRO A 93 -4.97 1.38 11.61
C PRO A 93 -4.76 2.89 11.74
N ASP A 94 -3.52 3.32 11.95
CA ASP A 94 -3.17 4.73 12.11
C ASP A 94 -3.29 5.49 10.79
N ILE A 95 -2.89 4.86 9.68
CA ILE A 95 -3.06 5.42 8.33
C ILE A 95 -4.55 5.66 8.07
N ILE A 96 -5.39 4.65 8.30
CA ILE A 96 -6.84 4.76 8.12
C ILE A 96 -7.42 5.87 9.00
N ALA A 97 -6.99 5.97 10.27
CA ALA A 97 -7.43 7.02 11.18
C ALA A 97 -7.03 8.42 10.69
N ALA A 98 -5.80 8.58 10.19
CA ALA A 98 -5.33 9.85 9.63
C ALA A 98 -6.15 10.28 8.41
N TYR A 99 -6.44 9.36 7.48
CA TYR A 99 -7.31 9.66 6.33
C TYR A 99 -8.74 10.01 6.75
N LYS A 100 -9.30 9.31 7.74
CA LYS A 100 -10.62 9.68 8.29
C LYS A 100 -10.61 11.11 8.82
N ASN A 101 -9.60 11.49 9.59
CA ASN A 101 -9.51 12.82 10.19
C ASN A 101 -9.27 13.93 9.16
N GLU A 102 -8.46 13.67 8.14
CA GLU A 102 -8.15 14.65 7.09
C GLU A 102 -9.37 14.92 6.21
N TYR A 103 -10.11 13.87 5.83
CA TYR A 103 -11.14 13.95 4.78
C TYR A 103 -12.59 13.88 5.28
N HIS A 104 -12.86 13.34 6.47
CA HIS A 104 -14.22 13.06 6.95
C HIS A 104 -14.45 13.59 8.36
N LYS A 105 -14.50 14.93 8.49
CA LYS A 105 -14.72 15.61 9.77
C LYS A 105 -16.14 15.41 10.35
N GLU A 106 -17.16 15.12 9.53
CA GLU A 106 -18.58 15.11 10.00
C GLU A 106 -19.47 13.96 9.48
N SER A 107 -19.06 13.16 8.48
CA SER A 107 -19.84 11.99 8.03
C SER A 107 -18.94 10.83 7.55
N LEU A 108 -19.10 9.68 8.21
CA LEU A 108 -18.41 8.43 7.89
C LEU A 108 -19.20 7.54 6.92
N LEU A 109 -20.42 7.94 6.52
CA LEU A 109 -21.31 7.10 5.70
C LEU A 109 -20.69 6.72 4.34
N ASP A 110 -19.79 7.56 3.82
CA ASP A 110 -19.10 7.34 2.54
C ASP A 110 -17.58 7.19 2.67
N PHE A 111 -17.06 6.90 3.87
CA PHE A 111 -15.61 6.73 4.02
C PHE A 111 -15.12 5.48 3.29
N ILE A 112 -14.23 5.69 2.32
CA ILE A 112 -13.51 4.63 1.64
C ILE A 112 -12.09 4.62 2.21
N PRO A 113 -11.65 3.53 2.88
CA PRO A 113 -10.28 3.40 3.34
C PRO A 113 -9.27 3.64 2.21
N PRO A 114 -8.10 4.24 2.50
CA PRO A 114 -7.03 4.35 1.51
C PRO A 114 -6.61 2.95 1.04
N SER A 115 -6.09 2.87 -0.18
CA SER A 115 -5.48 1.64 -0.66
C SER A 115 -4.23 1.34 0.16
N ILE A 116 -4.13 0.14 0.73
CA ILE A 116 -2.94 -0.34 1.44
C ILE A 116 -2.52 -1.66 0.76
N PRO A 117 -1.74 -1.60 -0.33
CA PRO A 117 -1.40 -2.76 -1.16
C PRO A 117 -0.65 -3.86 -0.40
N ALA A 118 0.02 -3.52 0.70
CA ALA A 118 0.78 -4.44 1.56
C ALA A 118 0.02 -5.72 1.91
N PHE A 119 -1.29 -5.63 2.19
CA PHE A 119 -2.10 -6.81 2.51
C PHE A 119 -2.26 -7.75 1.31
N LEU A 120 -2.55 -7.21 0.13
CA LEU A 120 -2.70 -8.01 -1.07
C LEU A 120 -1.36 -8.64 -1.46
N THR A 121 -0.31 -7.83 -1.50
CA THR A 121 1.04 -8.25 -1.85
C THR A 121 1.56 -9.34 -0.92
N ALA A 122 1.44 -9.19 0.40
CA ALA A 122 1.85 -10.22 1.34
C ALA A 122 1.03 -11.52 1.18
N ALA A 123 -0.28 -11.41 0.98
CA ALA A 123 -1.12 -12.58 0.74
C ALA A 123 -0.73 -13.34 -0.54
N GLU A 124 -0.34 -12.63 -1.60
CA GLU A 124 0.13 -13.23 -2.86
C GLU A 124 1.49 -13.90 -2.72
N ILE A 125 2.45 -13.28 -2.01
CA ILE A 125 3.75 -13.90 -1.69
C ILE A 125 3.56 -15.18 -0.87
N TYR A 126 2.78 -15.11 0.22
CA TYR A 126 2.49 -16.29 1.03
C TYR A 126 1.77 -17.39 0.24
N GLU A 127 0.79 -17.03 -0.59
CA GLU A 127 0.08 -18.00 -1.44
C GLU A 127 1.02 -18.66 -2.46
N ALA A 128 1.94 -17.90 -3.06
CA ALA A 128 2.95 -18.42 -3.99
C ALA A 128 3.93 -19.40 -3.32
N ASN A 129 4.29 -19.13 -2.06
CA ASN A 129 5.16 -19.99 -1.26
C ASN A 129 4.45 -21.21 -0.64
N GLY A 130 3.15 -21.38 -0.90
CA GLY A 130 2.34 -22.45 -0.30
C GLY A 130 1.99 -22.21 1.17
N GLU A 131 2.30 -21.03 1.70
CA GLU A 131 2.01 -20.60 3.07
C GLU A 131 0.55 -20.13 3.21
N TYR A 132 -0.39 -21.02 2.90
CA TYR A 132 -1.82 -20.68 2.81
C TYR A 132 -2.42 -20.16 4.13
N SER A 133 -1.86 -20.56 5.28
CA SER A 133 -2.32 -20.10 6.60
C SER A 133 -2.01 -18.63 6.80
N GLN A 134 -0.77 -18.22 6.52
CA GLN A 134 -0.33 -16.83 6.59
C GLN A 134 -1.09 -15.95 5.58
N ALA A 135 -1.30 -16.46 4.36
CA ALA A 135 -2.08 -15.75 3.34
C ALA A 135 -3.54 -15.51 3.79
N ALA A 136 -4.15 -16.50 4.45
CA ALA A 136 -5.51 -16.40 4.97
C ALA A 136 -5.60 -15.40 6.13
N GLU A 137 -4.63 -15.44 7.05
CA GLU A 137 -4.55 -14.50 8.19
C GLU A 137 -4.40 -13.05 7.73
N VAL A 138 -3.54 -12.79 6.73
CA VAL A 138 -3.39 -11.44 6.15
C VAL A 138 -4.70 -10.99 5.50
N SER A 139 -5.37 -11.88 4.77
CA SER A 139 -6.66 -11.58 4.13
C SER A 139 -7.75 -11.29 5.16
N GLU A 140 -7.78 -12.01 6.28
CA GLU A 140 -8.70 -11.73 7.40
C GLU A 140 -8.48 -10.32 7.97
N LYS A 141 -7.23 -9.99 8.32
CA LYS A 141 -6.89 -8.66 8.86
C LYS A 141 -7.29 -7.53 7.91
N ALA A 142 -7.07 -7.71 6.61
CA ALA A 142 -7.47 -6.72 5.60
C ALA A 142 -9.00 -6.57 5.51
N ALA A 143 -9.75 -7.67 5.62
CA ALA A 143 -11.21 -7.66 5.63
C ALA A 143 -11.79 -6.97 6.87
N ASP A 144 -11.16 -7.17 8.04
CA ASP A 144 -11.53 -6.52 9.30
C ASP A 144 -11.31 -5.01 9.26
N LEU A 145 -10.28 -4.55 8.52
CA LEU A 145 -10.02 -3.15 8.23
C LEU A 145 -10.89 -2.59 7.09
N HIS A 146 -11.81 -3.40 6.53
CA HIS A 146 -12.67 -3.06 5.40
C HIS A 146 -11.91 -2.63 4.13
N LEU A 147 -10.69 -3.14 3.95
CA LEU A 147 -9.89 -2.88 2.75
C LEU A 147 -10.44 -3.65 1.56
N ARG A 148 -10.16 -3.15 0.35
CA ARG A 148 -10.54 -3.78 -0.92
C ARG A 148 -9.29 -4.33 -1.60
N ASP A 149 -9.42 -5.50 -2.22
CA ASP A 149 -8.33 -6.13 -3.01
C ASP A 149 -8.55 -6.01 -4.53
N GLY A 150 -9.57 -5.26 -4.96
CA GLY A 150 -9.92 -5.06 -6.37
C GLY A 150 -10.73 -6.20 -7.01
N THR A 151 -11.00 -7.30 -6.29
CA THR A 151 -11.74 -8.44 -6.82
C THR A 151 -13.20 -8.49 -6.34
N PRO A 152 -14.11 -9.14 -7.09
CA PRO A 152 -15.44 -9.46 -6.59
C PRO A 152 -15.36 -10.34 -5.33
N GLY A 153 -15.94 -9.87 -4.23
CA GLY A 153 -15.90 -10.55 -2.93
C GLY A 153 -14.73 -10.17 -2.01
N GLY A 154 -13.74 -9.46 -2.54
CA GLY A 154 -12.67 -8.85 -1.74
C GLY A 154 -11.80 -9.86 -0.98
N PHE A 155 -11.15 -9.35 0.08
CA PHE A 155 -10.34 -10.16 0.98
C PHE A 155 -11.12 -11.28 1.69
N LYS A 156 -12.44 -11.15 1.88
CA LYS A 156 -13.29 -12.22 2.45
C LYS A 156 -13.31 -13.45 1.54
N ALA A 157 -13.57 -13.26 0.25
CA ALA A 157 -13.56 -14.35 -0.72
C ALA A 157 -12.16 -14.96 -0.89
N ARG A 158 -11.11 -14.12 -0.81
CA ARG A 158 -9.72 -14.59 -0.83
C ARG A 158 -9.41 -15.51 0.36
N LYS A 159 -9.78 -15.11 1.58
CA LYS A 159 -9.65 -15.93 2.79
C LYS A 159 -10.30 -17.30 2.60
N GLU A 160 -11.58 -17.34 2.20
CA GLU A 160 -12.31 -18.59 2.00
C GLU A 160 -11.67 -19.51 0.96
N ARG A 161 -11.09 -18.93 -0.11
CA ARG A 161 -10.34 -19.70 -1.13
C ARG A 161 -9.07 -20.31 -0.55
N LEU A 162 -8.31 -19.54 0.24
CA LEU A 162 -7.06 -19.97 0.87
C LEU A 162 -7.31 -21.05 1.93
N GLU A 163 -8.35 -20.90 2.74
CA GLU A 163 -8.76 -21.92 3.71
C GLU A 163 -9.09 -23.25 3.03
N LYS A 164 -9.77 -23.23 1.87
CA LYS A 164 -10.02 -24.46 1.10
C LYS A 164 -8.74 -25.12 0.58
N LYS A 165 -7.66 -24.35 0.34
CA LYS A 165 -6.36 -24.90 -0.06
C LYS A 165 -5.65 -25.58 1.12
N LEU A 166 -5.77 -25.05 2.34
CA LEU A 166 -5.24 -25.67 3.57
C LEU A 166 -5.76 -27.09 3.80
N TYR A 167 -7.04 -27.34 3.50
CA TYR A 167 -7.64 -28.68 3.66
C TYR A 167 -7.29 -29.65 2.51
N ARG A 168 -6.60 -29.19 1.47
CA ARG A 168 -6.22 -29.98 0.30
C ARG A 168 -4.71 -30.26 0.19
N SER A 169 -3.90 -29.56 0.98
CA SER A 169 -2.46 -29.80 1.17
C SER A 169 -2.21 -30.85 2.24
#